data_AF-A0AAJ7RSK7-F1
#
_entry.id   AF-A0AAJ7RSK7-F1
#
_cell.length_a   1.000
_cell.length_b   1.000
_cell.length_c   1.000
_cell.angle_alpha   90.00
_cell.angle_beta   90.00
_cell.angle_gamma   90.00
#
_symmetry.space_group_name_H-M   'P 1'
#
loop_
_entity.id
_entity.type
_entity.pdbx_description
1 polymer ?
#
loop_
_entity_poly.entity_id
_entity_poly.type
_entity_poly.pdbx_seq_one_letter_code
_entity_poly.pdbx_strand_id
1 'polypeptide(L)'
;LETAETWCQPRGQARGPWIRGVPLPLPVWAHYESPALTVNTVEQYEELAGSVELETQRLLREQRYDTVGNFLRLYRDYAASGESTLDRFYRKYQPLIIHGQHTCVGLGFELLRRLCALDKRFSGMANGLYLVSCEETIGDIAGYVGGPPAADSGEKEHVLVCLKIEIAGRRGVLLLDPGYHVARVITVMADKLYPHTGWFTQSEEPSCKKEYNYSLCTQDTDYVEWHERETRPGALERTQVALIYVARPYLTAIDVTERRNLVYNFRTLLARDTKGHVTAGIYFTVTLDLKNEQTFTIFHQTGNGKKRVKMPFSKFGGSPKVNLENEEATVITECARQLGMTCENLKGFLSALATVMSDTSFIAQLLAINARINTLAEDN
;
A
#
# COMPACT_ATOMS: atom_id res chain seq x y z
N LEU A 1 -12.54 12.61 -15.66
CA LEU A 1 -12.10 11.38 -14.96
C LEU A 1 -13.08 10.21 -15.14
N GLU A 2 -14.03 10.28 -16.08
CA GLU A 2 -15.04 9.23 -16.31
C GLU A 2 -14.68 8.39 -17.52
N THR A 3 -13.96 7.28 -17.28
CA THR A 3 -14.02 5.97 -17.98
C THR A 3 -13.03 4.99 -17.33
N ALA A 4 -12.89 5.00 -16.00
CA ALA A 4 -12.08 3.96 -15.34
C ALA A 4 -12.96 2.73 -15.15
N GLU A 5 -12.58 1.62 -15.79
CA GLU A 5 -13.28 0.35 -15.66
C GLU A 5 -13.26 -0.09 -14.18
N THR A 6 -14.44 -0.31 -13.61
CA THR A 6 -14.52 -0.85 -12.25
C THR A 6 -14.05 -2.29 -12.30
N TRP A 7 -12.95 -2.57 -11.62
CA TRP A 7 -12.48 -3.93 -11.49
C TRP A 7 -13.31 -4.61 -10.40
N CYS A 8 -14.17 -5.55 -10.81
CA CYS A 8 -15.07 -6.26 -9.90
C CYS A 8 -14.31 -6.93 -8.75
N GLN A 9 -14.97 -7.09 -7.59
CA GLN A 9 -14.36 -7.71 -6.41
C GLN A 9 -13.66 -9.03 -6.79
N PRO A 10 -12.36 -9.18 -6.47
CA PRO A 10 -11.61 -10.38 -6.79
C PRO A 10 -12.26 -11.58 -6.12
N ARG A 11 -12.38 -12.68 -6.86
CA ARG A 11 -12.93 -13.94 -6.34
C ARG A 11 -12.22 -14.30 -5.04
N GLY A 12 -12.99 -14.65 -4.01
CA GLY A 12 -12.46 -15.01 -2.69
C GLY A 12 -12.40 -13.85 -1.69
N GLN A 13 -12.74 -12.61 -2.05
CA GLN A 13 -12.93 -11.56 -1.06
C GLN A 13 -14.31 -11.63 -0.39
N ALA A 14 -14.34 -11.36 0.90
CA ALA A 14 -15.49 -11.36 1.78
C ALA A 14 -15.73 -9.97 2.37
N ARG A 15 -16.93 -9.75 2.90
CA ARG A 15 -17.22 -8.61 3.77
C ARG A 15 -16.95 -9.01 5.21
N GLY A 16 -16.22 -8.17 5.94
CA GLY A 16 -15.97 -8.38 7.35
C GLY A 16 -17.24 -8.09 8.17
N PRO A 17 -17.45 -8.79 9.30
CA PRO A 17 -18.57 -8.46 10.18
C PRO A 17 -18.34 -7.11 10.86
N TRP A 18 -19.40 -6.30 10.94
CA TRP A 18 -19.38 -5.05 11.70
C TRP A 18 -19.83 -5.31 13.13
N ILE A 19 -18.97 -4.97 14.10
CA ILE A 19 -19.31 -5.02 15.53
C ILE A 19 -19.55 -3.60 16.04
N ARG A 20 -20.51 -3.46 16.96
CA ARG A 20 -20.82 -2.18 17.59
C ARG A 20 -19.60 -1.67 18.35
N GLY A 21 -19.26 -0.39 18.13
CA GLY A 21 -18.13 0.26 18.80
C GLY A 21 -16.82 0.21 17.99
N VAL A 22 -16.69 -0.73 17.05
CA VAL A 22 -15.49 -0.83 16.21
C VAL A 22 -15.59 0.13 15.00
N PRO A 23 -14.54 0.90 14.69
CA PRO A 23 -14.50 1.83 13.56
C PRO A 23 -14.21 1.17 12.20
N LEU A 24 -13.80 -0.10 12.17
CA LEU A 24 -13.63 -0.93 10.97
C LEU A 24 -14.45 -2.23 11.08
N PRO A 25 -14.78 -2.91 9.96
CA PRO A 25 -15.25 -4.29 10.02
C PRO A 25 -14.10 -5.20 10.46
N LEU A 26 -14.43 -6.38 10.99
CA LEU A 26 -13.39 -7.32 11.42
C LEU A 26 -12.70 -7.98 10.22
N PRO A 27 -11.37 -8.20 10.30
CA PRO A 27 -10.64 -8.99 9.33
C PRO A 27 -11.07 -10.46 9.37
N VAL A 28 -11.06 -11.10 8.21
CA VAL A 28 -11.37 -12.53 8.07
C VAL A 28 -10.29 -13.20 7.22
N TRP A 29 -9.84 -14.36 7.67
CA TRP A 29 -8.95 -15.25 6.93
C TRP A 29 -9.69 -16.51 6.53
N ALA A 30 -9.20 -17.19 5.50
CA ALA A 30 -9.72 -18.49 5.10
C ALA A 30 -9.60 -19.50 6.25
N HIS A 31 -10.50 -20.48 6.27
CA HIS A 31 -10.40 -21.62 7.19
C HIS A 31 -9.36 -22.65 6.73
N TYR A 32 -8.96 -22.60 5.45
CA TYR A 32 -7.97 -23.48 4.85
C TYR A 32 -6.62 -22.77 4.71
N GLU A 33 -5.56 -23.56 4.67
CA GLU A 33 -4.23 -23.09 4.27
C GLU A 33 -4.07 -23.12 2.74
N SER A 34 -3.27 -22.22 2.22
CA SER A 34 -2.85 -22.26 0.81
C SER A 34 -1.83 -23.39 0.59
N PRO A 35 -1.90 -24.16 -0.50
CA PRO A 35 -0.91 -25.19 -0.79
C PRO A 35 0.48 -24.58 -1.04
N ALA A 36 1.52 -25.29 -0.59
CA ALA A 36 2.89 -24.93 -0.93
C ALA A 36 3.21 -25.34 -2.37
N LEU A 37 3.96 -24.49 -3.09
CA LEU A 37 4.56 -24.85 -4.36
C LEU A 37 5.89 -25.59 -4.10
N THR A 38 5.97 -26.84 -4.52
CA THR A 38 7.18 -27.66 -4.38
C THR A 38 8.06 -27.54 -5.61
N VAL A 39 9.34 -27.27 -5.39
CA VAL A 39 10.40 -27.33 -6.40
C VAL A 39 11.54 -28.21 -5.90
N ASN A 40 12.16 -28.96 -6.81
CA ASN A 40 13.10 -30.02 -6.43
C ASN A 40 14.50 -29.48 -6.14
N THR A 41 14.87 -28.34 -6.72
CA THR A 41 16.21 -27.76 -6.58
C THR A 41 16.14 -26.24 -6.40
N VAL A 42 17.26 -25.67 -5.95
CA VAL A 42 17.39 -24.23 -5.78
C VAL A 42 17.39 -23.51 -7.13
N GLU A 43 17.96 -24.12 -8.17
CA GLU A 43 17.99 -23.54 -9.53
C GLU A 43 16.57 -23.40 -10.11
N GLN A 44 15.70 -24.40 -9.88
CA GLN A 44 14.29 -24.30 -10.27
C GLN A 44 13.57 -23.18 -9.51
N TYR A 45 13.90 -23.00 -8.23
CA TYR A 45 13.38 -21.88 -7.44
C TYR A 45 13.87 -20.53 -7.99
N GLU A 46 15.14 -20.42 -8.36
CA GLU A 46 15.69 -19.18 -8.93
C GLU A 46 15.02 -18.80 -10.25
N GLU A 47 14.69 -19.78 -11.10
CA GLU A 47 13.94 -19.56 -12.33
C GLU A 47 12.51 -19.03 -12.04
N LEU A 48 11.85 -19.60 -11.04
CA LEU A 48 10.56 -19.12 -10.54
C LEU A 48 10.69 -17.69 -10.00
N ALA A 49 11.58 -17.47 -9.04
CA ALA A 49 11.79 -16.18 -8.37
C ALA A 49 12.14 -15.08 -9.39
N GLY A 50 13.02 -15.35 -10.35
CA GLY A 50 13.37 -14.40 -11.40
C GLY A 50 12.18 -14.03 -12.30
N SER A 51 11.29 -15.00 -12.59
CA SER A 51 10.09 -14.74 -13.39
C SER A 51 9.05 -13.92 -12.62
N VAL A 52 8.88 -14.22 -11.33
CA VAL A 52 7.98 -13.49 -10.42
C VAL A 52 8.46 -12.07 -10.18
N GLU A 53 9.77 -11.91 -9.95
CA GLU A 53 10.41 -10.60 -9.77
C GLU A 53 10.22 -9.73 -11.01
N LEU A 54 10.41 -10.29 -12.22
CA LEU A 54 10.21 -9.56 -13.47
C LEU A 54 8.78 -9.01 -13.60
N GLU A 55 7.76 -9.81 -13.28
CA GLU A 55 6.37 -9.35 -13.30
C GLU A 55 6.09 -8.28 -12.24
N THR A 56 6.71 -8.40 -11.07
CA THR A 56 6.63 -7.39 -9.99
C THR A 56 7.26 -6.07 -10.44
N GLN A 57 8.44 -6.10 -11.05
CA GLN A 57 9.14 -4.92 -11.56
C GLN A 57 8.35 -4.24 -12.71
N ARG A 58 7.76 -5.04 -13.61
CA ARG A 58 6.85 -4.53 -14.66
C ARG A 58 5.64 -3.82 -14.06
N LEU A 59 5.00 -4.44 -13.07
CA LEU A 59 3.85 -3.87 -12.37
C LEU A 59 4.19 -2.51 -11.76
N LEU A 60 5.28 -2.42 -10.99
CA LEU A 60 5.69 -1.19 -10.31
C LEU A 60 5.95 -0.03 -11.26
N ARG A 61 6.59 -0.32 -12.41
CA ARG A 61 6.85 0.66 -13.46
C ARG A 61 5.56 1.11 -14.17
N GLU A 62 4.67 0.18 -14.47
CA GLU A 62 3.49 0.43 -15.30
C GLU A 62 2.35 1.10 -14.53
N GLN A 63 2.10 0.66 -13.31
CA GLN A 63 1.02 1.18 -12.49
C GLN A 63 1.47 2.37 -11.65
N ARG A 64 0.52 3.07 -11.01
CA ARG A 64 0.78 4.12 -10.02
C ARG A 64 0.30 3.65 -8.64
N TYR A 65 1.01 4.07 -7.59
CA TYR A 65 0.48 3.95 -6.22
C TYR A 65 -0.38 5.17 -6.00
N ASP A 66 -1.67 4.99 -5.81
CA ASP A 66 -2.63 6.09 -5.77
C ASP A 66 -3.63 5.91 -4.64
N THR A 67 -3.37 6.59 -3.52
CA THR A 67 -4.30 6.72 -2.40
C THR A 67 -5.16 7.99 -2.53
N VAL A 68 -4.77 8.89 -3.42
CA VAL A 68 -5.42 10.19 -3.62
C VAL A 68 -6.69 10.04 -4.46
N GLY A 69 -6.67 9.19 -5.49
CA GLY A 69 -7.85 8.86 -6.30
C GLY A 69 -8.99 8.27 -5.45
N ASN A 70 -8.66 7.41 -4.49
CA ASN A 70 -9.60 6.87 -3.52
C ASN A 70 -10.22 7.96 -2.62
N PHE A 71 -9.39 8.87 -2.14
CA PHE A 71 -9.83 10.00 -1.32
C PHE A 71 -10.80 10.93 -2.08
N LEU A 72 -10.46 11.30 -3.32
CA LEU A 72 -11.33 12.10 -4.18
C LEU A 72 -12.66 11.39 -4.48
N ARG A 73 -12.61 10.08 -4.72
CA ARG A 73 -13.80 9.26 -4.96
C ARG A 73 -14.70 9.20 -3.74
N LEU A 74 -14.15 8.92 -2.55
CA LEU A 74 -14.90 8.94 -1.29
C LEU A 74 -15.63 10.27 -1.11
N TYR A 75 -14.93 11.39 -1.28
CA TYR A 75 -15.53 12.72 -1.14
C TYR A 75 -16.68 12.95 -2.11
N ARG A 76 -16.47 12.66 -3.40
CA ARG A 76 -17.49 12.82 -4.44
C ARG A 76 -18.72 11.97 -4.13
N ASP A 77 -18.52 10.70 -3.79
CA ASP A 77 -19.62 9.77 -3.56
C ASP A 77 -20.36 10.10 -2.26
N TYR A 78 -19.65 10.58 -1.22
CA TYR A 78 -20.24 11.12 0.00
C TYR A 78 -21.10 12.36 -0.30
N ALA A 79 -20.56 13.34 -1.01
CA ALA A 79 -21.27 14.56 -1.39
C ALA A 79 -22.52 14.26 -2.23
N ALA A 80 -22.43 13.30 -3.16
CA ALA A 80 -23.57 12.88 -3.99
C ALA A 80 -24.63 12.09 -3.21
N SER A 81 -24.27 11.46 -2.09
CA SER A 81 -25.20 10.65 -1.30
C SER A 81 -26.25 11.46 -0.53
N GLY A 82 -25.98 12.74 -0.26
CA GLY A 82 -26.79 13.59 0.60
C GLY A 82 -26.71 13.24 2.09
N GLU A 83 -25.91 12.26 2.52
CA GLU A 83 -25.64 12.01 3.94
C GLU A 83 -24.81 13.17 4.53
N SER A 84 -25.20 13.66 5.71
CA SER A 84 -24.50 14.75 6.41
C SER A 84 -23.43 14.24 7.39
N THR A 85 -23.37 12.93 7.61
CA THR A 85 -22.47 12.28 8.57
C THR A 85 -21.61 11.26 7.86
N LEU A 86 -20.33 11.58 7.70
CA LEU A 86 -19.35 10.76 6.99
C LEU A 86 -19.18 9.39 7.63
N ASP A 87 -19.23 9.25 8.96
CA ASP A 87 -19.15 7.93 9.64
C ASP A 87 -20.24 6.98 9.14
N ARG A 88 -21.49 7.46 9.06
CA ARG A 88 -22.64 6.66 8.63
C ARG A 88 -22.51 6.25 7.17
N PHE A 89 -22.06 7.18 6.32
CA PHE A 89 -21.77 6.89 4.92
C PHE A 89 -20.63 5.86 4.81
N TYR A 90 -19.52 6.11 5.51
CA TYR A 90 -18.33 5.26 5.54
C TYR A 90 -18.64 3.81 5.91
N ARG A 91 -19.45 3.57 6.95
CA ARG A 91 -19.84 2.21 7.35
C ARG A 91 -20.61 1.43 6.28
N LYS A 92 -21.39 2.13 5.44
CA LYS A 92 -22.17 1.53 4.34
C LYS A 92 -21.41 1.51 3.02
N TYR A 93 -20.43 2.40 2.87
CA TYR A 93 -19.67 2.58 1.65
C TYR A 93 -18.92 1.29 1.31
N GLN A 94 -18.93 0.90 0.04
CA GLN A 94 -18.17 -0.26 -0.43
C GLN A 94 -16.92 0.24 -1.15
N PRO A 95 -15.71 -0.01 -0.62
CA PRO A 95 -14.48 0.35 -1.32
C PRO A 95 -14.42 -0.36 -2.67
N LEU A 96 -13.95 0.38 -3.67
CA LEU A 96 -13.80 -0.11 -5.04
C LEU A 96 -12.33 -0.14 -5.40
N ILE A 97 -11.90 -1.23 -6.04
CA ILE A 97 -10.60 -1.29 -6.72
C ILE A 97 -10.81 -0.82 -8.15
N ILE A 98 -10.11 0.24 -8.53
CA ILE A 98 -10.25 0.86 -9.85
C ILE A 98 -8.97 0.61 -10.64
N HIS A 99 -9.13 0.16 -11.89
CA HIS A 99 -7.99 -0.05 -12.76
C HIS A 99 -7.21 1.26 -12.96
N GLY A 100 -5.89 1.22 -12.75
CA GLY A 100 -5.01 2.38 -12.85
C GLY A 100 -4.99 3.29 -11.62
N GLN A 101 -5.79 3.02 -10.59
CA GLN A 101 -5.80 3.74 -9.31
C GLN A 101 -5.59 2.73 -8.17
N HIS A 102 -4.34 2.27 -8.02
CA HIS A 102 -4.03 1.15 -7.15
C HIS A 102 -3.38 1.60 -5.84
N THR A 103 -3.94 1.17 -4.72
CA THR A 103 -3.30 1.12 -3.39
C THR A 103 -2.47 -0.16 -3.24
N CYS A 104 -2.00 -0.49 -2.03
CA CYS A 104 -1.39 -1.79 -1.74
C CYS A 104 -2.32 -2.96 -2.11
N VAL A 105 -3.63 -2.85 -1.80
CA VAL A 105 -4.64 -3.86 -2.13
C VAL A 105 -4.82 -3.98 -3.63
N GLY A 106 -5.01 -2.85 -4.33
CA GLY A 106 -5.17 -2.83 -5.77
C GLY A 106 -3.95 -3.38 -6.52
N LEU A 107 -2.74 -3.08 -6.05
CA LEU A 107 -1.50 -3.59 -6.64
C LEU A 107 -1.31 -5.08 -6.35
N GLY A 108 -1.56 -5.54 -5.12
CA GLY A 108 -1.44 -6.96 -4.77
C GLY A 108 -2.35 -7.83 -5.63
N PHE A 109 -3.56 -7.35 -5.89
CA PHE A 109 -4.50 -8.01 -6.76
C PHE A 109 -4.11 -8.05 -8.24
N GLU A 110 -3.64 -6.94 -8.80
CA GLU A 110 -3.14 -6.91 -10.17
C GLU A 110 -1.89 -7.80 -10.30
N LEU A 111 -1.06 -7.85 -9.27
CA LEU A 111 0.09 -8.76 -9.21
C LEU A 111 -0.37 -10.22 -9.22
N LEU A 112 -1.31 -10.62 -8.37
CA LEU A 112 -1.90 -11.97 -8.39
C LEU A 112 -2.40 -12.34 -9.79
N ARG A 113 -3.15 -11.45 -10.44
CA ARG A 113 -3.67 -11.67 -11.80
C ARG A 113 -2.54 -11.94 -12.81
N ARG A 114 -1.45 -11.18 -12.75
CA ARG A 114 -0.27 -11.36 -13.62
C ARG A 114 0.47 -12.66 -13.32
N LEU A 115 0.70 -12.95 -12.04
CA LEU A 115 1.43 -14.14 -11.60
C LEU A 115 0.68 -15.44 -11.91
N CYS A 116 -0.66 -15.45 -11.86
CA CYS A 116 -1.45 -16.60 -12.30
C CYS A 116 -1.19 -16.98 -13.77
N ALA A 117 -0.73 -16.05 -14.63
CA ALA A 117 -0.36 -16.37 -16.00
C ALA A 117 0.94 -17.21 -16.09
N LEU A 118 1.76 -17.22 -15.04
CA LEU A 118 2.99 -18.01 -14.94
C LEU A 118 2.73 -19.48 -14.59
N ASP A 119 1.50 -19.86 -14.21
CA ASP A 119 1.14 -21.22 -13.83
C ASP A 119 1.43 -22.25 -14.94
N LYS A 120 1.33 -21.84 -16.21
CA LYS A 120 1.72 -22.69 -17.36
C LYS A 120 3.18 -23.13 -17.31
N ARG A 121 4.06 -22.30 -16.74
CA ARG A 121 5.49 -22.59 -16.58
C ARG A 121 5.78 -23.20 -15.21
N PHE A 122 5.07 -22.76 -14.18
CA PHE A 122 5.23 -23.22 -12.79
C PHE A 122 3.89 -23.78 -12.28
N SER A 123 3.62 -25.02 -12.64
CA SER A 123 2.33 -25.69 -12.36
C SER A 123 2.00 -25.68 -10.86
N GLY A 124 0.80 -25.23 -10.52
CA GLY A 124 0.29 -25.16 -9.14
C GLY A 124 0.52 -23.82 -8.45
N MET A 125 1.28 -22.91 -9.08
CA MET A 125 1.53 -21.56 -8.55
C MET A 125 0.24 -20.77 -8.38
N ALA A 126 -0.67 -20.81 -9.36
CA ALA A 126 -1.92 -20.04 -9.29
C ALA A 126 -2.80 -20.43 -8.09
N ASN A 127 -2.76 -21.70 -7.69
CA ASN A 127 -3.52 -22.20 -6.54
C ASN A 127 -2.87 -21.87 -5.19
N GLY A 128 -1.55 -21.64 -5.18
CA GLY A 128 -0.77 -21.35 -3.99
C GLY A 128 -0.64 -19.87 -3.65
N LEU A 129 -0.98 -18.96 -4.58
CA LEU A 129 -0.85 -17.51 -4.43
C LEU A 129 -2.05 -16.88 -3.69
N TYR A 130 -1.78 -15.99 -2.73
CA TYR A 130 -2.82 -15.30 -1.95
C TYR A 130 -2.33 -13.97 -1.38
N LEU A 131 -3.28 -13.14 -0.92
CA LEU A 131 -2.97 -11.96 -0.12
C LEU A 131 -2.80 -12.34 1.36
N VAL A 132 -1.85 -11.71 2.02
CA VAL A 132 -1.62 -11.79 3.47
C VAL A 132 -1.79 -10.42 4.11
N SER A 133 -2.30 -10.38 5.33
CA SER A 133 -2.45 -9.16 6.13
C SER A 133 -1.14 -8.82 6.85
N CYS A 134 -0.82 -7.54 6.93
CA CYS A 134 0.33 -7.01 7.65
C CYS A 134 -0.11 -5.97 8.70
N GLU A 135 0.44 -6.07 9.90
CA GLU A 135 0.38 -5.03 10.93
C GLU A 135 1.73 -4.32 10.96
N GLU A 136 1.75 -3.03 10.64
CA GLU A 136 2.99 -2.30 10.34
C GLU A 136 3.78 -1.90 11.60
N THR A 137 3.10 -1.73 12.73
CA THR A 137 3.71 -1.30 13.99
C THR A 137 3.33 -2.26 15.11
N ILE A 138 4.30 -3.03 15.60
CA ILE A 138 4.12 -3.96 16.72
C ILE A 138 5.09 -3.59 17.84
N GLY A 139 4.54 -3.31 19.02
CA GLY A 139 5.31 -3.04 20.23
C GLY A 139 5.71 -4.31 20.98
N ASP A 140 4.78 -5.27 21.08
CA ASP A 140 4.98 -6.56 21.76
C ASP A 140 4.66 -7.74 20.82
N ILE A 141 5.70 -8.32 20.21
CA ILE A 141 5.56 -9.50 19.35
C ILE A 141 4.94 -10.68 20.13
N ALA A 142 5.37 -10.89 21.38
CA ALA A 142 4.96 -12.05 22.17
C ALA A 142 3.49 -12.00 22.57
N GLY A 143 2.97 -10.81 22.85
CA GLY A 143 1.56 -10.57 23.14
C GLY A 143 0.66 -10.67 21.90
N TYR A 144 1.21 -10.39 20.71
CA TYR A 144 0.45 -10.36 19.47
C TYR A 144 0.32 -11.75 18.79
N VAL A 145 1.35 -12.60 18.89
CA VAL A 145 1.38 -13.93 18.26
C VAL A 145 0.82 -15.03 19.17
N GLY A 146 0.69 -16.26 18.65
CA GLY A 146 0.14 -17.40 19.40
C GLY A 146 -1.22 -17.88 18.89
N GLY A 147 -1.48 -17.66 17.59
CA GLY A 147 -2.75 -17.96 16.94
C GLY A 147 -3.03 -17.00 15.78
N PRO A 148 -4.17 -17.17 15.08
CA PRO A 148 -4.61 -16.22 14.08
C PRO A 148 -4.70 -14.80 14.67
N PRO A 149 -4.42 -13.74 13.90
CA PRO A 149 -4.42 -12.38 14.44
C PRO A 149 -5.78 -12.07 15.05
N ALA A 150 -5.78 -11.48 16.25
CA ALA A 150 -7.03 -11.09 16.88
C ALA A 150 -7.77 -10.11 15.97
N ALA A 151 -9.04 -10.43 15.69
CA ALA A 151 -9.80 -9.72 14.67
C ALA A 151 -10.19 -8.31 15.14
N ASP A 152 -10.27 -8.11 16.45
CA ASP A 152 -10.57 -6.84 17.10
C ASP A 152 -9.32 -6.05 17.51
N SER A 153 -8.11 -6.55 17.23
CA SER A 153 -6.86 -5.83 17.45
C SER A 153 -6.18 -5.41 16.15
N GLY A 154 -5.57 -4.23 16.18
CA GLY A 154 -4.81 -3.65 15.08
C GLY A 154 -5.63 -3.24 13.87
N GLU A 155 -4.97 -2.56 12.95
CA GLU A 155 -5.63 -1.87 11.84
C GLU A 155 -5.56 -2.68 10.54
N LYS A 156 -4.62 -3.62 10.46
CA LYS A 156 -4.34 -4.44 9.27
C LYS A 156 -4.20 -3.53 8.03
N GLU A 157 -3.34 -2.53 8.15
CA GLU A 157 -3.20 -1.39 7.23
C GLU A 157 -2.62 -1.75 5.87
N HIS A 158 -2.01 -2.93 5.76
CA HIS A 158 -1.25 -3.30 4.59
C HIS A 158 -1.43 -4.77 4.20
N VAL A 159 -1.18 -5.05 2.92
CA VAL A 159 -1.24 -6.40 2.36
C VAL A 159 -0.07 -6.69 1.44
N LEU A 160 0.38 -7.94 1.47
CA LEU A 160 1.41 -8.45 0.57
C LEU A 160 0.85 -9.64 -0.23
N VAL A 161 1.52 -9.99 -1.33
CA VAL A 161 1.30 -11.26 -2.02
C VAL A 161 2.23 -12.31 -1.43
N CYS A 162 1.69 -13.49 -1.14
CA CYS A 162 2.40 -14.61 -0.56
C CYS A 162 2.24 -15.88 -1.41
N LEU A 163 3.29 -16.71 -1.41
CA LEU A 163 3.29 -18.08 -1.88
C LEU A 163 4.08 -18.93 -0.87
N LYS A 164 3.47 -19.96 -0.30
CA LYS A 164 4.20 -20.97 0.46
C LYS A 164 5.06 -21.78 -0.51
N ILE A 165 6.31 -22.06 -0.14
CA ILE A 165 7.26 -22.77 -0.99
C ILE A 165 7.94 -23.92 -0.22
N GLU A 166 8.28 -24.97 -0.97
CA GLU A 166 9.14 -26.04 -0.49
C GLU A 166 10.23 -26.31 -1.52
N ILE A 167 11.50 -26.12 -1.12
CA ILE A 167 12.67 -26.25 -2.00
C ILE A 167 13.49 -27.44 -1.51
N ALA A 168 13.50 -28.54 -2.27
CA ALA A 168 14.21 -29.77 -1.89
C ALA A 168 13.86 -30.24 -0.45
N GLY A 169 12.57 -30.17 -0.08
CA GLY A 169 12.07 -30.51 1.26
C GLY A 169 12.24 -29.42 2.33
N ARG A 170 12.83 -28.27 2.00
CA ARG A 170 13.03 -27.14 2.92
C ARG A 170 11.89 -26.13 2.77
N ARG A 171 11.19 -25.85 3.87
CA ARG A 171 10.03 -24.95 3.88
C ARG A 171 10.43 -23.47 3.90
N GLY A 172 9.63 -22.65 3.25
CA GLY A 172 9.72 -21.20 3.31
C GLY A 172 8.49 -20.52 2.76
N VAL A 173 8.57 -19.20 2.65
CA VAL A 173 7.58 -18.38 1.95
C VAL A 173 8.26 -17.42 0.99
N LEU A 174 7.59 -17.17 -0.13
CA LEU A 174 7.90 -16.10 -1.07
C LEU A 174 6.92 -14.95 -0.82
N LEU A 175 7.44 -13.74 -0.60
CA LEU A 175 6.66 -12.52 -0.36
C LEU A 175 6.97 -11.46 -1.43
N LEU A 176 5.95 -10.71 -1.81
CA LEU A 176 6.03 -9.57 -2.72
C LEU A 176 5.24 -8.41 -2.14
N ASP A 177 5.90 -7.26 -2.05
CA ASP A 177 5.31 -6.05 -1.50
C ASP A 177 5.28 -4.90 -2.52
N PRO A 178 4.30 -4.91 -3.43
CA PRO A 178 4.17 -3.81 -4.38
C PRO A 178 3.69 -2.51 -3.71
N GLY A 179 3.07 -2.58 -2.53
CA GLY A 179 2.58 -1.41 -1.78
C GLY A 179 3.72 -0.56 -1.22
N TYR A 180 4.75 -1.20 -0.67
CA TYR A 180 6.01 -0.54 -0.24
C TYR A 180 7.04 -0.39 -1.36
N HIS A 181 6.65 -0.71 -2.60
CA HIS A 181 7.48 -0.55 -3.78
C HIS A 181 8.72 -1.47 -3.77
N VAL A 182 8.63 -2.63 -3.11
CA VAL A 182 9.70 -3.62 -3.10
C VAL A 182 9.73 -4.31 -4.47
N ALA A 183 10.75 -4.00 -5.27
CA ALA A 183 10.88 -4.47 -6.65
C ALA A 183 11.63 -5.81 -6.77
N ARG A 184 11.54 -6.64 -5.73
CA ARG A 184 12.24 -7.91 -5.64
C ARG A 184 11.41 -8.99 -4.99
N VAL A 185 11.76 -10.24 -5.27
CA VAL A 185 11.27 -11.38 -4.49
C VAL A 185 11.94 -11.39 -3.12
N ILE A 186 11.13 -11.48 -2.06
CA ILE A 186 11.60 -11.73 -0.69
C ILE A 186 11.38 -13.22 -0.39
N THR A 187 12.47 -13.95 -0.20
CA THR A 187 12.43 -15.37 0.13
C THR A 187 12.73 -15.56 1.61
N VAL A 188 11.81 -16.14 2.37
CA VAL A 188 11.98 -16.39 3.79
C VAL A 188 12.02 -17.90 4.02
N MET A 189 13.24 -18.46 4.05
CA MET A 189 13.44 -19.88 4.39
C MET A 189 13.44 -20.10 5.90
N ALA A 190 12.85 -21.22 6.34
CA ALA A 190 12.79 -21.59 7.75
C ALA A 190 14.17 -21.89 8.36
N ASP A 191 15.08 -22.43 7.56
CA ASP A 191 16.47 -22.72 7.96
C ASP A 191 17.40 -21.50 7.87
N LYS A 192 16.91 -20.36 7.35
CA LYS A 192 17.67 -19.13 7.05
C LYS A 192 18.86 -19.33 6.11
N LEU A 193 18.93 -20.46 5.40
CA LEU A 193 19.96 -20.73 4.40
C LEU A 193 19.51 -20.25 3.03
N TYR A 194 20.47 -20.11 2.11
CA TYR A 194 20.18 -19.80 0.71
C TYR A 194 19.06 -20.72 0.16
N PRO A 195 18.01 -20.18 -0.50
CA PRO A 195 17.88 -18.83 -1.06
C PRO A 195 17.24 -17.75 -0.15
N HIS A 196 17.33 -17.86 1.19
CA HIS A 196 16.85 -16.83 2.13
C HIS A 196 17.36 -15.42 1.79
N THR A 197 16.46 -14.45 1.75
CA THR A 197 16.75 -13.04 1.50
C THR A 197 17.13 -12.36 2.81
N GLY A 198 18.43 -12.10 2.99
CA GLY A 198 18.94 -11.33 4.12
C GLY A 198 18.60 -9.83 4.04
N TRP A 199 19.32 -9.02 4.81
CA TRP A 199 19.19 -7.56 4.77
C TRP A 199 19.40 -7.01 3.36
N PHE A 200 18.53 -6.08 2.95
CA PHE A 200 18.70 -5.34 1.70
C PHE A 200 18.27 -3.89 1.83
N THR A 201 18.93 -3.02 1.06
CA THR A 201 18.55 -1.61 0.96
C THR A 201 17.27 -1.48 0.15
N GLN A 202 16.22 -0.93 0.77
CA GLN A 202 14.97 -0.59 0.09
C GLN A 202 15.08 0.77 -0.60
N SER A 203 15.67 1.75 0.09
CA SER A 203 15.87 3.08 -0.47
C SER A 203 17.08 3.74 0.14
N GLU A 204 17.83 4.47 -0.68
CA GLU A 204 18.96 5.27 -0.25
C GLU A 204 18.86 6.66 -0.88
N GLU A 205 18.61 7.65 -0.05
CA GLU A 205 18.56 9.07 -0.40
C GLU A 205 19.59 9.80 0.46
N PRO A 206 20.11 10.97 0.04
CA PRO A 206 21.11 11.71 0.82
C PRO A 206 20.70 12.00 2.27
N SER A 207 19.40 12.06 2.55
CA SER A 207 18.85 12.34 3.87
C SER A 207 18.46 11.08 4.67
N CYS A 208 18.40 9.90 4.04
CA CYS A 208 17.81 8.72 4.66
C CYS A 208 18.17 7.44 3.90
N LYS A 209 18.66 6.42 4.63
CA LYS A 209 18.78 5.04 4.16
C LYS A 209 17.76 4.18 4.89
N LYS A 210 17.02 3.34 4.15
CA LYS A 210 16.09 2.34 4.68
C LYS A 210 16.50 0.95 4.23
N GLU A 211 16.53 0.01 5.17
CA GLU A 211 16.91 -1.38 4.95
C GLU A 211 15.86 -2.32 5.54
N TYR A 212 15.58 -3.42 4.84
CA TYR A 212 14.60 -4.42 5.26
C TYR A 212 15.22 -5.79 5.46
N ASN A 213 14.64 -6.55 6.38
CA ASN A 213 14.91 -7.97 6.59
C ASN A 213 13.62 -8.70 6.96
N TYR A 214 13.50 -9.95 6.50
CA TYR A 214 12.31 -10.77 6.74
C TYR A 214 12.74 -12.11 7.30
N SER A 215 12.11 -12.53 8.40
CA SER A 215 12.37 -13.84 9.00
C SER A 215 11.09 -14.44 9.56
N LEU A 216 10.96 -15.78 9.56
CA LEU A 216 9.85 -16.41 10.27
C LEU A 216 9.94 -16.06 11.75
N CYS A 217 8.78 -15.73 12.34
CA CYS A 217 8.72 -15.45 13.76
C CYS A 217 9.12 -16.69 14.55
N THR A 218 9.99 -16.48 15.54
CA THR A 218 10.54 -17.57 16.35
C THR A 218 9.52 -18.17 17.33
N GLN A 219 8.52 -17.38 17.71
CA GLN A 219 7.47 -17.78 18.64
C GLN A 219 6.30 -18.45 17.92
N ASP A 220 6.00 -18.03 16.69
CA ASP A 220 4.90 -18.55 15.88
C ASP A 220 5.23 -18.48 14.39
N THR A 221 5.52 -19.63 13.76
CA THR A 221 5.93 -19.67 12.35
C THR A 221 4.81 -19.33 11.35
N ASP A 222 3.58 -19.13 11.84
CA ASP A 222 2.49 -18.59 11.03
C ASP A 222 2.68 -17.11 10.69
N TYR A 223 3.68 -16.46 11.32
CA TYR A 223 4.05 -15.07 11.09
C TYR A 223 5.44 -14.94 10.46
N VAL A 224 5.58 -13.92 9.61
CA VAL A 224 6.87 -13.37 9.19
C VAL A 224 7.06 -12.03 9.89
N GLU A 225 8.19 -11.88 10.56
CA GLU A 225 8.67 -10.60 11.08
C GLU A 225 9.36 -9.84 9.94
N TRP A 226 8.89 -8.63 9.67
CA TRP A 226 9.54 -7.67 8.78
C TRP A 226 10.21 -6.58 9.63
N HIS A 227 11.53 -6.57 9.61
CA HIS A 227 12.36 -5.61 10.33
C HIS A 227 12.76 -4.47 9.39
N GLU A 228 12.48 -3.23 9.79
CA GLU A 228 12.94 -2.01 9.14
C GLU A 228 14.07 -1.38 9.97
N ARG A 229 15.14 -0.96 9.29
CA ARG A 229 16.17 -0.05 9.82
C ARG A 229 16.18 1.24 9.03
N GLU A 230 16.07 2.36 9.72
CA GLU A 230 16.17 3.69 9.13
C GLU A 230 17.37 4.44 9.72
N THR A 231 18.29 4.85 8.85
CA THR A 231 19.51 5.58 9.20
C THR A 231 19.49 6.95 8.54
N ARG A 232 19.61 8.01 9.35
CA ARG A 232 19.69 9.40 8.86
C ARG A 232 20.99 10.05 9.31
N PRO A 233 21.62 10.92 8.48
CA PRO A 233 22.81 11.65 8.88
C PRO A 233 22.57 12.44 10.18
N GLY A 234 23.39 12.18 11.20
CA GLY A 234 23.32 12.89 12.48
C GLY A 234 22.19 12.46 13.42
N ALA A 235 21.46 11.37 13.13
CA ALA A 235 20.45 10.81 14.02
C ALA A 235 20.78 9.36 14.42
N LEU A 236 20.21 8.90 15.54
CA LEU A 236 20.27 7.50 15.93
C LEU A 236 19.48 6.63 14.95
N GLU A 237 19.98 5.43 14.68
CA GLU A 237 19.27 4.40 13.91
C GLU A 237 17.92 4.11 14.57
N ARG A 238 16.87 4.05 13.76
CA ARG A 238 15.53 3.67 14.19
C ARG A 238 15.22 2.28 13.67
N THR A 239 14.67 1.44 14.53
CA THR A 239 14.20 0.10 14.17
C THR A 239 12.72 -0.03 14.41
N GLN A 240 12.04 -0.72 13.50
CA GLN A 240 10.62 -1.04 13.61
C GLN A 240 10.40 -2.49 13.16
N VAL A 241 9.41 -3.15 13.75
CA VAL A 241 8.99 -4.49 13.35
C VAL A 241 7.52 -4.47 12.98
N ALA A 242 7.24 -5.07 11.83
CA ALA A 242 5.91 -5.39 11.35
C ALA A 242 5.70 -6.92 11.36
N LEU A 243 4.45 -7.35 11.51
CA LEU A 243 4.09 -8.77 11.50
C LEU A 243 3.16 -9.09 10.33
N ILE A 244 3.54 -10.09 9.55
CA ILE A 244 2.80 -10.56 8.38
C ILE A 244 2.26 -11.96 8.69
N TYR A 245 0.94 -12.10 8.74
CA TYR A 245 0.32 -13.41 8.97
C TYR A 245 0.22 -14.19 7.66
N VAL A 246 1.03 -15.24 7.54
CA VAL A 246 1.22 -16.00 6.29
C VAL A 246 0.53 -17.36 6.29
N ALA A 247 -0.03 -17.82 7.39
CA ALA A 247 -0.61 -19.16 7.44
C ALA A 247 -1.80 -19.35 6.49
N ARG A 248 -2.66 -18.33 6.34
CA ARG A 248 -3.91 -18.45 5.58
C ARG A 248 -4.22 -17.21 4.74
N PRO A 249 -4.92 -17.38 3.59
CA PRO A 249 -5.41 -16.28 2.77
C PRO A 249 -6.22 -15.24 3.55
N TYR A 250 -5.90 -13.96 3.34
CA TYR A 250 -6.64 -12.83 3.88
C TYR A 250 -7.80 -12.43 2.95
N LEU A 251 -9.03 -12.54 3.46
CA LEU A 251 -10.25 -12.47 2.65
C LEU A 251 -10.93 -11.10 2.69
N THR A 252 -10.52 -10.19 3.57
CA THR A 252 -11.17 -8.88 3.74
C THR A 252 -10.26 -7.71 3.40
N ALA A 253 -9.27 -7.91 2.51
CA ALA A 253 -8.35 -6.86 2.09
C ALA A 253 -9.08 -5.63 1.54
N ILE A 254 -10.18 -5.81 0.80
CA ILE A 254 -11.00 -4.68 0.35
C ILE A 254 -11.80 -4.06 1.49
N ASP A 255 -12.48 -4.89 2.29
CA ASP A 255 -13.46 -4.37 3.25
C ASP A 255 -12.80 -3.76 4.50
N VAL A 256 -11.56 -4.15 4.81
CA VAL A 256 -10.79 -3.66 5.97
C VAL A 256 -9.64 -2.77 5.51
N THR A 257 -8.68 -3.31 4.75
CA THR A 257 -7.43 -2.59 4.44
C THR A 257 -7.64 -1.44 3.44
N GLU A 258 -8.35 -1.67 2.35
CA GLU A 258 -8.70 -0.60 1.40
C GLU A 258 -9.61 0.43 2.07
N ARG A 259 -10.54 -0.02 2.92
CA ARG A 259 -11.43 0.85 3.70
C ARG A 259 -10.67 1.73 4.69
N ARG A 260 -9.68 1.19 5.41
CA ARG A 260 -8.78 1.94 6.29
C ARG A 260 -8.07 3.05 5.50
N ASN A 261 -7.56 2.71 4.32
CA ASN A 261 -6.87 3.67 3.47
C ASN A 261 -7.74 4.90 3.10
N LEU A 262 -9.06 4.73 2.93
CA LEU A 262 -10.00 5.82 2.61
C LEU A 262 -9.98 6.99 3.61
N VAL A 263 -9.62 6.75 4.86
CA VAL A 263 -9.60 7.75 5.94
C VAL A 263 -8.21 8.01 6.52
N TYR A 264 -7.21 7.21 6.15
CA TYR A 264 -5.81 7.45 6.51
C TYR A 264 -5.39 8.89 6.19
N ASN A 265 -4.70 9.61 7.08
CA ASN A 265 -4.50 11.04 6.83
C ASN A 265 -3.35 11.35 5.85
N PHE A 266 -2.44 10.41 5.60
CA PHE A 266 -1.38 10.61 4.62
C PHE A 266 -1.80 10.12 3.22
N ARG A 267 -1.48 10.91 2.21
CA ARG A 267 -1.97 10.75 0.85
C ARG A 267 -0.82 10.85 -0.15
N THR A 268 -0.82 9.96 -1.13
CA THR A 268 0.23 9.83 -2.12
C THR A 268 -0.29 9.39 -3.48
N LEU A 269 0.29 9.97 -4.53
CA LEU A 269 0.21 9.52 -5.92
C LEU A 269 1.64 9.38 -6.44
N LEU A 270 2.10 8.17 -6.74
CA LEU A 270 3.51 7.88 -7.02
C LEU A 270 3.72 7.08 -8.30
N ALA A 271 4.68 7.50 -9.11
CA ALA A 271 5.32 6.73 -10.17
C ALA A 271 6.64 6.13 -9.68
N ARG A 272 6.98 4.95 -10.19
CA ARG A 272 8.23 4.25 -9.85
C ARG A 272 8.96 3.75 -11.10
N ASP A 273 10.24 3.52 -10.96
CA ASP A 273 11.04 2.76 -11.94
C ASP A 273 10.94 1.24 -11.71
N THR A 274 11.65 0.45 -12.51
CA THR A 274 11.67 -1.02 -12.37
C THR A 274 12.39 -1.51 -11.12
N LYS A 275 13.12 -0.66 -10.42
CA LYS A 275 13.78 -0.99 -9.15
C LYS A 275 12.93 -0.57 -7.96
N GLY A 276 11.73 -0.04 -8.19
CA GLY A 276 10.83 0.43 -7.14
C GLY A 276 11.18 1.82 -6.62
N HIS A 277 12.19 2.50 -7.19
CA HIS A 277 12.50 3.86 -6.79
C HIS A 277 11.40 4.79 -7.27
N VAL A 278 10.90 5.60 -6.34
CA VAL A 278 9.89 6.60 -6.64
C VAL A 278 10.50 7.68 -7.53
N THR A 279 9.96 7.89 -8.73
CA THR A 279 10.49 8.83 -9.73
C THR A 279 9.73 10.15 -9.74
N ALA A 280 8.41 10.13 -9.56
CA ALA A 280 7.60 11.34 -9.52
C ALA A 280 6.36 11.11 -8.68
N GLY A 281 5.75 12.21 -8.21
CA GLY A 281 4.49 12.10 -7.52
C GLY A 281 4.08 13.33 -6.74
N ILE A 282 2.97 13.16 -6.04
CA ILE A 282 2.42 14.12 -5.09
C ILE A 282 2.23 13.42 -3.76
N TYR A 283 2.53 14.11 -2.67
CA TYR A 283 2.13 13.67 -1.33
C TYR A 283 1.72 14.84 -0.43
N PHE A 284 0.84 14.56 0.53
CA PHE A 284 0.39 15.51 1.54
C PHE A 284 -0.21 14.78 2.74
N THR A 285 -0.27 15.49 3.86
CA THR A 285 -1.01 15.05 5.05
C THR A 285 -2.28 15.88 5.15
N VAL A 286 -3.41 15.21 5.28
CA VAL A 286 -4.69 15.84 5.60
C VAL A 286 -4.65 16.28 7.06
N THR A 287 -4.81 17.58 7.31
CA THR A 287 -4.83 18.15 8.66
C THR A 287 -5.94 19.18 8.76
N LEU A 288 -6.49 19.35 9.97
CA LEU A 288 -7.40 20.45 10.28
C LEU A 288 -6.59 21.57 10.94
N ASP A 289 -5.72 22.23 10.18
CA ASP A 289 -5.01 23.42 10.65
C ASP A 289 -5.72 24.68 10.11
N LEU A 290 -6.49 25.34 10.98
CA LEU A 290 -7.21 26.57 10.63
C LEU A 290 -6.27 27.79 10.57
N LYS A 291 -5.02 27.66 11.03
CA LYS A 291 -4.05 28.76 11.12
C LYS A 291 -3.04 28.76 9.98
N ASN A 292 -2.71 27.58 9.44
CA ASN A 292 -1.77 27.44 8.34
C ASN A 292 -2.45 27.01 7.05
N GLU A 293 -1.90 27.45 5.94
CA GLU A 293 -2.36 27.03 4.62
C GLU A 293 -2.02 25.56 4.36
N GLN A 294 -3.02 24.76 4.01
CA GLN A 294 -2.83 23.36 3.66
C GLN A 294 -2.05 23.25 2.34
N THR A 295 -1.02 22.39 2.35
CA THR A 295 -0.03 22.30 1.27
C THR A 295 0.19 20.85 0.85
N PHE A 296 0.64 20.68 -0.39
CA PHE A 296 1.13 19.42 -0.91
C PHE A 296 2.56 19.56 -1.42
N THR A 297 3.27 18.45 -1.50
CA THR A 297 4.56 18.39 -2.17
C THR A 297 4.39 17.67 -3.49
N ILE A 298 4.92 18.25 -4.57
CA ILE A 298 5.04 17.63 -5.87
C ILE A 298 6.52 17.47 -6.21
N PHE A 299 6.87 16.39 -6.89
CA PHE A 299 8.26 16.15 -7.27
C PHE A 299 8.38 15.31 -8.53
N HIS A 300 9.58 15.35 -9.12
CA HIS A 300 9.98 14.49 -10.22
C HIS A 300 11.50 14.25 -10.19
N GLN A 301 11.92 13.16 -10.84
CA GLN A 301 13.31 12.80 -10.98
C GLN A 301 13.95 13.64 -12.08
N THR A 302 15.20 14.05 -11.86
CA THR A 302 16.08 14.68 -12.86
C THR A 302 17.41 13.94 -12.92
N GLY A 303 18.28 14.31 -13.86
CA GLY A 303 19.65 13.79 -13.91
C GLY A 303 20.48 14.10 -12.65
N ASN A 304 20.12 15.15 -11.91
CA ASN A 304 20.84 15.61 -10.70
C ASN A 304 20.11 15.22 -9.40
N GLY A 305 19.17 14.28 -9.45
CA GLY A 305 18.35 13.88 -8.30
C GLY A 305 16.90 14.38 -8.39
N LYS A 306 16.18 14.32 -7.27
CA LYS A 306 14.76 14.69 -7.19
C LYS A 306 14.58 16.19 -7.03
N LYS A 307 13.84 16.81 -7.94
CA LYS A 307 13.36 18.19 -7.77
C LYS A 307 11.99 18.16 -7.08
N ARG A 308 11.85 18.90 -5.98
CA ARG A 308 10.63 18.93 -5.15
C ARG A 308 10.18 20.37 -4.92
N VAL A 309 8.88 20.62 -4.98
CA VAL A 309 8.28 21.92 -4.66
C VAL A 309 7.08 21.68 -3.76
N LYS A 310 6.94 22.52 -2.73
CA LYS A 310 5.78 22.55 -1.84
C LYS A 310 4.86 23.69 -2.26
N MET A 311 3.59 23.38 -2.54
CA MET A 311 2.60 24.36 -2.98
C MET A 311 1.33 24.31 -2.11
N PRO A 312 0.66 25.44 -1.90
CA PRO A 312 -0.64 25.46 -1.26
C PRO A 312 -1.75 24.97 -2.19
N PHE A 313 -2.76 24.32 -1.63
CA PHE A 313 -3.94 23.89 -2.40
C PHE A 313 -4.75 25.07 -2.95
N SER A 314 -4.75 26.22 -2.25
CA SER A 314 -5.47 27.44 -2.64
C SER A 314 -5.12 27.94 -4.05
N LYS A 315 -3.89 27.71 -4.53
CA LYS A 315 -3.45 28.05 -5.90
C LYS A 315 -4.30 27.38 -6.98
N PHE A 316 -4.95 26.26 -6.65
CA PHE A 316 -5.78 25.47 -7.56
C PHE A 316 -7.28 25.62 -7.29
N GLY A 317 -7.69 26.47 -6.33
CA GLY A 317 -9.09 26.75 -5.98
C GLY A 317 -9.65 27.99 -6.68
N GLY A 318 -10.89 27.91 -7.17
CA GLY A 318 -11.77 29.05 -7.45
C GLY A 318 -11.40 30.05 -8.57
N SER A 319 -10.21 29.99 -9.18
CA SER A 319 -9.80 30.91 -10.26
C SER A 319 -9.72 30.20 -11.62
N PRO A 320 -10.21 30.80 -12.72
CA PRO A 320 -10.07 30.24 -14.07
C PRO A 320 -8.62 30.23 -14.59
N LYS A 321 -7.69 30.94 -13.93
CA LYS A 321 -6.26 30.91 -14.24
C LYS A 321 -5.45 30.58 -13.00
N VAL A 322 -4.86 29.38 -12.98
CA VAL A 322 -3.84 28.99 -11.99
C VAL A 322 -2.61 29.86 -12.23
N ASN A 323 -2.27 30.74 -11.28
CA ASN A 323 -1.09 31.58 -11.36
C ASN A 323 0.12 30.78 -10.83
N LEU A 324 0.89 30.21 -11.76
CA LEU A 324 2.07 29.39 -11.45
C LEU A 324 3.33 30.18 -11.80
N GLU A 325 4.30 30.16 -10.89
CA GLU A 325 5.65 30.62 -11.20
C GLU A 325 6.32 29.67 -12.20
N ASN A 326 7.34 30.14 -12.92
CA ASN A 326 8.03 29.36 -13.95
C ASN A 326 8.54 28.00 -13.44
N GLU A 327 9.05 27.98 -12.20
CA GLU A 327 9.54 26.75 -11.56
C GLU A 327 8.40 25.77 -11.24
N GLU A 328 7.28 26.26 -10.70
CA GLU A 328 6.11 25.46 -10.38
C GLU A 328 5.50 24.84 -11.64
N ALA A 329 5.37 25.64 -12.70
CA ALA A 329 4.86 25.19 -13.99
C ALA A 329 5.76 24.09 -14.59
N THR A 330 7.07 24.23 -14.47
CA THR A 330 8.04 23.22 -14.93
C THR A 330 7.89 21.92 -14.15
N VAL A 331 7.82 21.99 -12.82
CA VAL A 331 7.71 20.81 -11.95
C VAL A 331 6.39 20.07 -12.16
N ILE A 332 5.28 20.79 -12.35
CA ILE A 332 3.98 20.17 -12.67
C ILE A 332 4.05 19.46 -14.02
N THR A 333 4.64 20.09 -15.03
CA THR A 333 4.75 19.52 -16.38
C THR A 333 5.58 18.23 -16.38
N GLU A 334 6.74 18.24 -15.71
CA GLU A 334 7.60 17.05 -15.64
C GLU A 334 7.03 15.95 -14.75
N CYS A 335 6.38 16.33 -13.65
CA CYS A 335 5.67 15.36 -12.81
C CYS A 335 4.54 14.68 -13.59
N ALA A 336 3.71 15.44 -14.32
CA ALA A 336 2.64 14.88 -15.16
C ALA A 336 3.21 13.88 -16.18
N ARG A 337 4.29 14.26 -16.88
CA ARG A 337 4.96 13.39 -17.85
C ARG A 337 5.45 12.09 -17.22
N GLN A 338 6.11 12.14 -16.07
CA GLN A 338 6.62 10.94 -15.39
C GLN A 338 5.53 10.09 -14.74
N LEU A 339 4.43 10.72 -14.33
CA LEU A 339 3.21 10.02 -13.91
C LEU A 339 2.49 9.35 -15.09
N GLY A 340 2.80 9.71 -16.34
CA GLY A 340 2.12 9.19 -17.52
C GLY A 340 0.75 9.82 -17.76
N MET A 341 0.56 11.08 -17.35
CA MET A 341 -0.67 11.84 -17.58
C MET A 341 -0.39 13.18 -18.23
N THR A 342 -1.42 13.82 -18.79
CA THR A 342 -1.29 15.16 -19.36
C THR A 342 -1.18 16.21 -18.24
N CYS A 343 -0.58 17.36 -18.57
CA CYS A 343 -0.47 18.47 -17.64
C CYS A 343 -1.86 18.98 -17.21
N GLU A 344 -2.81 18.98 -18.13
CA GLU A 344 -4.21 19.35 -17.90
C GLU A 344 -4.90 18.38 -16.92
N ASN A 345 -4.68 17.08 -17.08
CA ASN A 345 -5.23 16.08 -16.16
C ASN A 345 -4.66 16.25 -14.75
N LEU A 346 -3.35 16.50 -14.62
CA LEU A 346 -2.74 16.74 -13.31
C LEU A 346 -3.26 18.03 -12.67
N LYS A 347 -3.41 19.11 -13.44
CA LYS A 347 -4.01 20.36 -12.94
C LYS A 347 -5.46 20.18 -12.50
N GLY A 348 -6.27 19.46 -13.28
CA GLY A 348 -7.65 19.12 -12.91
C GLY A 348 -7.70 18.27 -11.64
N PHE A 349 -6.77 17.34 -11.48
CA PHE A 349 -6.61 16.54 -10.26
C PHE A 349 -6.27 17.42 -9.04
N LEU A 350 -5.32 18.35 -9.18
CA LEU A 350 -4.97 19.30 -8.12
C LEU A 350 -6.12 20.26 -7.77
N SER A 351 -6.92 20.69 -8.74
CA SER A 351 -8.13 21.50 -8.49
C SER A 351 -9.23 20.71 -7.76
N ALA A 352 -9.41 19.43 -8.10
CA ALA A 352 -10.31 18.56 -7.37
C ALA A 352 -9.85 18.42 -5.90
N LEU A 353 -8.55 18.24 -5.67
CA LEU A 353 -8.00 18.21 -4.31
C LEU A 353 -8.21 19.52 -3.58
N ALA A 354 -7.94 20.66 -4.22
CA ALA A 354 -8.18 21.96 -3.60
C ALA A 354 -9.63 22.12 -3.14
N THR A 355 -10.59 21.61 -3.91
CA THR A 355 -12.01 21.59 -3.54
C THR A 355 -12.23 20.77 -2.27
N VAL A 356 -11.78 19.50 -2.23
CA VAL A 356 -11.93 18.65 -1.04
C VAL A 356 -11.24 19.24 0.19
N MET A 357 -10.01 19.74 0.03
CA MET A 357 -9.21 20.28 1.13
C MET A 357 -9.79 21.57 1.71
N SER A 358 -10.67 22.26 0.98
CA SER A 358 -11.42 23.42 1.48
C SER A 358 -12.71 23.07 2.23
N ASP A 359 -13.22 21.84 2.10
CA ASP A 359 -14.36 21.36 2.88
C ASP A 359 -13.91 20.95 4.29
N THR A 360 -13.82 21.95 5.18
CA THR A 360 -13.42 21.74 6.57
C THR A 360 -14.33 20.77 7.34
N SER A 361 -15.61 20.67 6.97
CA SER A 361 -16.55 19.74 7.62
C SER A 361 -16.22 18.30 7.27
N PHE A 362 -16.03 18.01 5.98
CA PHE A 362 -15.61 16.69 5.52
C PHE A 362 -14.25 16.30 6.13
N ILE A 363 -13.26 17.20 6.10
CA ILE A 363 -11.92 16.94 6.64
C ILE A 363 -11.96 16.64 8.13
N ALA A 364 -12.71 17.43 8.92
CA ALA A 364 -12.86 17.19 10.35
C ALA A 364 -13.48 15.81 10.64
N GLN A 365 -14.53 15.43 9.90
CA GLN A 365 -15.17 14.12 10.09
C GLN A 365 -14.26 12.96 9.65
N LEU A 366 -13.50 13.12 8.57
CA LEU A 366 -12.53 12.12 8.10
C LEU A 366 -11.44 11.88 9.14
N LEU A 367 -10.86 12.95 9.69
CA LEU A 367 -9.84 12.86 10.73
C LEU A 367 -10.39 12.26 12.04
N ALA A 368 -11.67 12.51 12.36
CA ALA A 368 -12.32 11.86 13.51
C ALA A 368 -12.52 10.35 13.31
N ILE A 369 -12.76 9.88 12.08
CA ILE A 369 -12.76 8.43 11.79
C ILE A 369 -11.34 7.88 11.92
N ASN A 370 -10.36 8.53 11.31
CA ASN A 370 -8.94 8.12 11.38
C ASN A 370 -8.46 7.99 12.83
N ALA A 371 -8.69 9.00 13.66
CA ALA A 371 -8.27 9.02 15.06
C ALA A 371 -8.87 7.85 15.87
N ARG A 372 -10.16 7.53 15.67
CA ARG A 372 -10.79 6.39 16.37
C ARG A 372 -10.21 5.04 15.96
N ILE A 373 -9.82 4.90 14.70
CA ILE A 373 -9.16 3.68 14.25
C ILE A 373 -7.74 3.61 14.84
N ASN A 374 -6.99 4.73 14.88
CA ASN A 374 -5.66 4.77 15.51
C ASN A 374 -5.69 4.39 16.98
N THR A 375 -6.75 4.73 17.71
CA THR A 375 -6.92 4.28 19.10
C THR A 375 -7.03 2.76 19.23
N LEU A 376 -7.52 2.03 18.21
CA LEU A 376 -7.45 0.55 18.21
C LEU A 376 -6.00 0.04 18.07
N ALA A 377 -5.15 0.80 17.38
CA ALA A 377 -3.77 0.43 17.12
C ALA A 377 -2.84 0.66 18.32
N GLU A 378 -3.21 1.59 19.21
CA GLU A 378 -2.46 1.89 20.44
C GLU A 378 -2.52 0.73 21.45
N ASP A 379 -3.48 -0.19 21.30
CA ASP A 379 -3.62 -1.41 22.11
C ASP A 379 -2.81 -2.62 21.54
N ASN A 380 -2.01 -2.44 20.49
CA ASN A 380 -1.19 -3.50 19.83
C ASN A 380 0.17 -3.78 20.48
#